data_AF-A0ABD0S205-F1
#
_entry.id   AF-A0ABD0S205-F1
#
_cell.length_a   1.000
_cell.length_b   1.000
_cell.length_c   1.000
_cell.angle_alpha   90.00
_cell.angle_beta   90.00
_cell.angle_gamma   90.00
#
_symmetry.space_group_name_H-M   'P 1'
#
loop_
_entity.id
_entity.type
_entity.pdbx_description
1 polymer ?
#
loop_
_entity_poly.entity_id
_entity_poly.type
_entity_poly.pdbx_seq_one_letter_code
_entity_poly.pdbx_strand_id
1 'polypeptide(L)'
;MSLPPYLLGPNPWATMMAQQQLAAAQQAALQAHAAAAAAAPPVPPSQPPKPHHIPEEKIKEKAQKWLQLQSKRFAEKRKFGFVDAQKEDMPPEHIRKIIRDHGDMTSRKYRHDKRVYLGALKYMPHAVMKLLENMPMPWEQIRDVRVLYHITGAITFVNEIPWVIEPVYIAQWGTMWIMMRREKRDRRHFKRNE
;
A
#
# COMPACT_ATOMS: atom_id res chain seq x y z
N MET A 1 37.25 -32.90 26.68
CA MET A 1 36.25 -32.16 25.87
C MET A 1 36.87 -31.91 24.50
N SER A 2 36.22 -32.44 23.48
CA SER A 2 36.61 -32.38 22.07
C SER A 2 36.38 -30.99 21.47
N LEU A 3 37.36 -30.48 20.71
CA LEU A 3 37.14 -29.39 19.75
C LEU A 3 37.14 -29.98 18.31
N PRO A 4 36.14 -29.66 17.47
CA PRO A 4 35.89 -30.31 16.17
C PRO A 4 36.81 -29.81 15.03
N PRO A 5 37.09 -30.65 14.00
CA PRO A 5 38.10 -30.37 12.98
C PRO A 5 37.46 -29.82 11.69
N TYR A 6 37.12 -28.53 11.64
CA TYR A 6 36.63 -27.91 10.41
C TYR A 6 37.16 -26.48 10.22
N LEU A 7 38.46 -26.27 10.27
CA LEU A 7 39.10 -25.01 9.88
C LEU A 7 40.48 -25.23 9.22
N LEU A 8 40.55 -26.12 8.22
CA LEU A 8 41.66 -26.14 7.26
C LEU A 8 41.08 -25.90 5.88
N GLY A 9 41.27 -24.68 5.35
CA GLY A 9 40.95 -24.36 3.97
C GLY A 9 41.68 -25.30 2.99
N PRO A 10 41.15 -25.51 1.78
CA PRO A 10 41.71 -26.46 0.82
C PRO A 10 43.17 -26.15 0.51
N ASN A 11 43.99 -27.20 0.54
CA ASN A 11 45.44 -27.14 0.31
C ASN A 11 45.73 -26.53 -1.09
N PRO A 12 46.59 -25.49 -1.22
CA PRO A 12 46.77 -24.76 -2.48
C PRO A 12 47.29 -25.62 -3.65
N TRP A 13 48.02 -26.70 -3.35
CA TRP A 13 48.46 -27.68 -4.35
C TRP A 13 47.31 -28.53 -4.90
N ALA A 14 46.33 -28.87 -4.07
CA ALA A 14 45.16 -29.64 -4.48
C ALA A 14 44.25 -28.82 -5.42
N THR A 15 44.14 -27.50 -5.19
CA THR A 15 43.41 -26.60 -6.09
C THR A 15 44.11 -26.41 -7.43
N MET A 16 45.46 -26.38 -7.47
CA MET A 16 46.20 -26.32 -8.73
C MET A 16 46.06 -27.60 -9.55
N MET A 17 46.15 -28.78 -8.92
CA MET A 17 45.97 -30.07 -9.60
C MET A 17 44.54 -30.23 -10.15
N ALA A 18 43.53 -29.82 -9.37
CA ALA A 18 42.14 -29.81 -9.82
C ALA A 18 41.94 -28.84 -11.01
N GLN A 19 42.58 -27.66 -10.98
CA GLN A 19 42.53 -26.70 -12.08
C GLN A 19 43.23 -27.23 -13.34
N GLN A 20 44.35 -27.95 -13.19
CA GLN A 20 45.08 -28.57 -14.30
C GLN A 20 44.29 -29.72 -14.93
N GLN A 21 43.63 -30.55 -14.13
CA GLN A 21 42.73 -31.61 -14.63
C GLN A 21 41.50 -31.04 -15.34
N LEU A 22 40.93 -29.94 -14.85
CA LEU A 22 39.78 -29.29 -15.49
C LEU A 22 40.16 -28.63 -16.82
N ALA A 23 41.35 -28.03 -16.91
CA ALA A 23 41.88 -27.48 -18.15
C ALA A 23 42.21 -28.58 -19.18
N ALA A 24 42.78 -29.70 -18.76
CA ALA A 24 43.02 -30.86 -19.63
C ALA A 24 41.71 -31.47 -20.15
N ALA A 25 40.68 -31.56 -19.30
CA ALA A 25 39.35 -32.01 -19.71
C ALA A 25 38.69 -31.06 -20.71
N GLN A 26 38.85 -29.74 -20.55
CA GLN A 26 38.38 -28.75 -21.52
C GLN A 26 39.10 -28.86 -22.87
N GLN A 27 40.43 -29.06 -22.87
CA GLN A 27 41.19 -29.28 -24.11
C GLN A 27 40.81 -30.59 -24.81
N ALA A 28 40.59 -31.67 -24.06
CA ALA A 28 40.14 -32.94 -24.62
C ALA A 28 38.73 -32.84 -25.21
N ALA A 29 37.82 -32.10 -24.56
CA ALA A 29 36.48 -31.84 -25.09
C ALA A 29 36.52 -31.00 -26.37
N LEU A 30 37.40 -29.99 -26.45
CA LEU A 30 37.60 -29.19 -27.66
C LEU A 30 38.18 -30.02 -28.80
N GLN A 31 39.14 -30.91 -28.53
CA GLN A 31 39.68 -31.83 -29.54
C GLN A 31 38.66 -32.86 -29.99
N ALA A 32 37.83 -33.40 -29.09
CA ALA A 32 36.74 -34.31 -29.44
C ALA A 32 35.67 -33.62 -30.29
N HIS A 33 35.34 -32.36 -29.97
CA HIS A 33 34.38 -31.57 -30.76
C HIS A 33 34.95 -31.17 -32.14
N ALA A 34 36.26 -30.91 -32.23
CA ALA A 34 36.95 -30.65 -33.48
C ALA A 34 37.04 -31.92 -34.36
N ALA A 35 37.31 -33.08 -33.77
CA ALA A 35 37.32 -34.37 -34.47
C ALA A 35 35.92 -34.76 -34.97
N ALA A 36 34.86 -34.48 -34.20
CA ALA A 36 33.48 -34.70 -34.62
C ALA A 36 33.04 -33.75 -35.76
N ALA A 37 33.55 -32.51 -35.79
CA ALA A 37 33.30 -31.56 -36.88
C ALA A 37 33.99 -31.95 -38.20
N ALA A 38 35.12 -32.67 -38.14
CA ALA A 38 35.85 -33.13 -39.33
C ALA A 38 35.27 -34.40 -39.99
N ALA A 39 34.36 -35.11 -39.31
CA ALA A 39 33.77 -36.37 -39.79
C ALA A 39 32.30 -36.24 -40.27
N ALA A 40 31.74 -35.02 -40.33
CA ALA A 40 30.39 -34.82 -40.83
C ALA A 40 30.37 -34.83 -42.38
N PRO A 41 29.47 -35.60 -43.02
CA PRO A 41 29.33 -35.58 -44.49
C PRO A 41 28.91 -34.18 -44.97
N PRO A 42 29.31 -33.77 -46.19
CA PRO A 42 28.97 -32.45 -46.73
C PRO A 42 27.44 -32.31 -46.83
N VAL A 43 26.89 -31.40 -46.03
CA VAL A 43 25.48 -31.01 -46.07
C VAL A 43 25.20 -30.42 -47.46
N PRO A 44 24.19 -30.90 -48.21
CA PRO A 44 23.83 -30.30 -49.49
C PRO A 44 23.50 -28.81 -49.32
N PRO A 45 23.77 -27.95 -50.32
CA PRO A 45 23.56 -26.52 -50.23
C PRO A 45 22.10 -26.23 -49.87
N SER A 46 21.89 -25.69 -48.66
CA SER A 46 20.59 -25.23 -48.21
C SER A 46 20.12 -24.13 -49.17
N GLN A 47 19.06 -24.42 -49.92
CA GLN A 47 18.35 -23.43 -50.72
C GLN A 47 18.00 -22.23 -49.82
N PRO A 48 18.09 -20.99 -50.32
CA PRO A 48 17.67 -19.82 -49.55
C PRO A 48 16.22 -20.02 -49.10
N PRO A 49 15.88 -19.71 -47.84
CA PRO A 49 14.52 -19.92 -47.34
C PRO A 49 13.55 -19.18 -48.25
N LYS A 50 12.69 -19.93 -48.94
CA LYS A 50 11.62 -19.36 -49.76
C LYS A 50 10.82 -18.41 -48.86
N PRO A 51 10.50 -17.18 -49.30
CA PRO A 51 9.77 -16.23 -48.48
C PRO A 51 8.44 -16.86 -48.08
N HIS A 52 8.32 -17.22 -46.80
CA HIS A 52 7.08 -17.74 -46.25
C HIS A 52 6.03 -16.64 -46.43
N HIS A 53 5.09 -16.83 -47.35
CA HIS A 53 3.95 -15.96 -47.51
C HIS A 53 3.12 -16.07 -46.23
N ILE A 54 3.32 -15.13 -45.31
CA ILE A 54 2.58 -15.08 -44.06
C ILE A 54 1.14 -14.72 -44.46
N PRO A 55 0.14 -15.59 -44.18
CA PRO A 55 -1.23 -15.32 -44.57
C PRO A 55 -1.69 -14.00 -43.96
N GLU A 56 -2.39 -13.18 -44.74
CA GLU A 56 -2.80 -11.82 -44.35
C GLU A 56 -3.57 -11.77 -43.02
N GLU A 57 -4.29 -12.84 -42.69
CA GLU A 57 -4.99 -13.01 -41.42
C GLU A 57 -4.03 -12.96 -40.21
N LYS A 58 -2.87 -13.62 -40.30
CA LYS A 58 -1.86 -13.59 -39.23
C LYS A 58 -1.22 -12.21 -39.08
N ILE A 59 -1.13 -11.44 -40.16
CA ILE A 59 -0.64 -10.04 -40.14
C ILE A 59 -1.67 -9.14 -39.47
N LYS A 60 -2.97 -9.29 -39.80
CA LYS A 60 -4.07 -8.56 -39.16
C LYS A 60 -4.16 -8.85 -37.67
N GLU A 61 -4.07 -10.12 -37.26
CA GLU A 61 -4.04 -10.50 -35.85
C GLU A 61 -2.84 -9.89 -35.11
N LYS A 62 -1.65 -9.90 -35.74
CA LYS A 62 -0.45 -9.32 -35.15
C LYS A 62 -0.59 -7.80 -34.99
N ALA A 63 -1.18 -7.12 -35.96
CA ALA A 63 -1.47 -5.70 -35.90
C ALA A 63 -2.49 -5.36 -34.79
N GLN A 64 -3.56 -6.16 -34.65
CA GLN A 64 -4.53 -5.99 -33.57
C GLN A 64 -3.90 -6.22 -32.19
N LYS A 65 -3.10 -7.28 -32.02
CA LYS A 65 -2.37 -7.56 -30.79
C LYS A 65 -1.39 -6.43 -30.45
N TRP A 66 -0.70 -5.90 -31.45
CA TRP A 66 0.20 -4.76 -31.29
C TRP A 66 -0.54 -3.49 -30.86
N LEU A 67 -1.68 -3.17 -31.48
CA LEU A 67 -2.52 -2.03 -31.12
C LEU A 67 -3.06 -2.14 -29.69
N GLN A 68 -3.53 -3.32 -29.29
CA GLN A 68 -3.99 -3.57 -27.92
C GLN A 68 -2.85 -3.41 -26.90
N LEU A 69 -1.66 -3.90 -27.23
CA LEU A 69 -0.48 -3.75 -26.37
C LEU A 69 -0.10 -2.28 -26.24
N GLN A 70 -0.08 -1.54 -27.35
CA GLN A 70 0.32 -0.14 -27.37
C GLN A 70 -0.67 0.75 -26.63
N SER A 71 -1.98 0.53 -26.84
CA SER A 71 -3.06 1.21 -26.11
C SER A 71 -2.97 0.96 -24.60
N LYS A 72 -2.67 -0.28 -24.18
CA LYS A 72 -2.48 -0.61 -22.75
C LYS A 72 -1.17 -0.05 -22.18
N ARG A 73 -0.09 -0.06 -22.96
CA ARG A 73 1.24 0.40 -22.54
C ARG A 73 1.29 1.90 -22.32
N PHE A 74 0.67 2.65 -23.22
CA PHE A 74 0.64 4.12 -23.21
C PHE A 74 -0.71 4.68 -22.73
N ALA A 75 -1.48 3.87 -21.99
CA ALA A 75 -2.70 4.33 -21.34
C ALA A 75 -2.38 5.52 -20.41
N GLU A 76 -3.31 6.47 -20.32
CA GLU A 76 -3.15 7.70 -19.54
C GLU A 76 -2.78 7.45 -18.06
N LYS A 77 -3.34 6.39 -17.47
CA LYS A 77 -3.01 5.90 -16.13
C LYS A 77 -1.57 5.39 -15.92
N ARG A 78 -0.80 5.23 -16.99
CA ARG A 78 0.62 4.80 -16.96
C ARG A 78 1.57 5.93 -17.33
N LYS A 79 1.05 7.14 -17.60
CA LYS A 79 1.90 8.31 -17.81
C LYS A 79 2.65 8.64 -16.52
N PHE A 80 3.89 9.10 -16.67
CA PHE A 80 4.65 9.63 -15.55
C PHE A 80 3.91 10.83 -14.94
N GLY A 81 3.76 10.86 -13.62
CA GLY A 81 2.96 11.87 -12.93
C GLY A 81 1.46 11.59 -12.88
N PHE A 82 1.01 10.40 -13.27
CA PHE A 82 -0.37 9.98 -13.03
C PHE A 82 -0.63 9.84 -11.52
N VAL A 83 -1.62 10.58 -11.03
CA VAL A 83 -2.12 10.46 -9.66
C VAL A 83 -3.36 9.58 -9.72
N ASP A 84 -3.37 8.51 -8.91
CA ASP A 84 -4.51 7.62 -8.81
C ASP A 84 -5.74 8.35 -8.25
N ALA A 85 -6.92 7.75 -8.44
CA ALA A 85 -8.17 8.30 -7.92
C ALA A 85 -8.07 8.57 -6.40
N GLN A 86 -8.63 9.70 -5.98
CA GLN A 86 -8.70 10.06 -4.57
C GLN A 86 -9.53 9.03 -3.81
N LYS A 87 -9.11 8.71 -2.58
CA LYS A 87 -9.89 7.83 -1.69
C LYS A 87 -11.23 8.50 -1.40
N GLU A 88 -12.31 7.82 -1.75
CA GLU A 88 -13.67 8.24 -1.43
C GLU A 88 -14.05 7.88 0.00
N ASP A 89 -15.09 8.55 0.50
CA ASP A 89 -15.61 8.34 1.84
C ASP A 89 -16.30 6.97 1.93
N MET A 90 -15.91 6.17 2.92
CA MET A 90 -16.49 4.85 3.17
C MET A 90 -17.82 4.96 3.93
N PRO A 91 -18.73 3.97 3.80
CA PRO A 91 -19.98 3.98 4.56
C PRO A 91 -19.74 4.04 6.08
N PRO A 92 -20.52 4.83 6.84
CA PRO A 92 -20.30 5.02 8.28
C PRO A 92 -20.51 3.73 9.10
N GLU A 93 -21.25 2.76 8.56
CA GLU A 93 -21.43 1.44 9.20
C GLU A 93 -20.13 0.64 9.27
N HIS A 94 -19.20 0.87 8.34
CA HIS A 94 -17.93 0.15 8.29
C HIS A 94 -17.12 0.39 9.57
N ILE A 95 -16.93 1.65 9.96
CA ILE A 95 -16.19 2.00 11.18
C ILE A 95 -16.96 1.58 12.45
N ARG A 96 -18.29 1.75 12.47
CA ARG A 96 -19.14 1.33 13.61
C ARG A 96 -19.02 -0.16 13.86
N LYS A 97 -19.00 -0.97 12.80
CA LYS A 97 -18.80 -2.42 12.90
C LYS A 97 -17.40 -2.76 13.40
N ILE A 98 -16.35 -2.13 12.87
CA ILE A 98 -14.97 -2.39 13.30
C ILE A 98 -14.81 -2.15 14.80
N ILE A 99 -15.28 -1.00 15.30
CA ILE A 99 -15.15 -0.65 16.72
C ILE A 99 -15.95 -1.63 17.59
N ARG A 100 -17.17 -2.00 17.16
CA ARG A 100 -18.01 -2.98 17.87
C ARG A 100 -17.36 -4.37 17.93
N ASP A 101 -16.77 -4.80 16.82
CA ASP A 101 -16.13 -6.13 16.71
C ASP A 101 -14.83 -6.22 17.52
N HIS A 102 -14.03 -5.15 17.60
CA HIS A 102 -12.79 -5.10 18.39
C HIS A 102 -13.06 -4.96 19.90
N GLY A 103 -14.09 -4.20 20.27
CA GLY A 103 -14.53 -4.03 21.65
C GLY A 103 -13.40 -3.59 22.59
N ASP A 104 -13.17 -4.38 23.64
CA ASP A 104 -12.16 -4.16 24.67
C ASP A 104 -10.84 -4.91 24.41
N MET A 105 -10.66 -5.48 23.22
CA MET A 105 -9.46 -6.24 22.83
C MET A 105 -9.18 -7.48 23.71
N THR A 106 -10.16 -8.01 24.44
CA THR A 106 -9.98 -9.24 25.25
C THR A 106 -9.89 -10.51 24.40
N SER A 107 -10.61 -10.54 23.28
CA SER A 107 -10.64 -11.67 22.35
C SER A 107 -9.26 -11.98 21.74
N ARG A 108 -8.91 -13.27 21.69
CA ARG A 108 -7.67 -13.75 21.07
C ARG A 108 -7.62 -13.48 19.56
N LYS A 109 -8.78 -13.31 18.91
CA LYS A 109 -8.92 -13.06 17.47
C LYS A 109 -8.13 -11.81 17.03
N TYR A 110 -8.15 -10.76 17.84
CA TYR A 110 -7.54 -9.45 17.53
C TYR A 110 -6.18 -9.26 18.21
N ARG A 111 -5.46 -10.35 18.52
CA ARG A 111 -4.15 -10.29 19.20
C ARG A 111 -3.12 -9.49 18.40
N HIS A 112 -3.15 -9.57 17.08
CA HIS A 112 -2.19 -8.88 16.21
C HIS A 112 -2.39 -7.36 16.22
N ASP A 113 -3.62 -6.89 16.38
CA ASP A 113 -3.96 -5.47 16.34
C ASP A 113 -3.62 -4.74 17.64
N LYS A 114 -3.45 -5.45 18.76
CA LYS A 114 -3.11 -4.86 20.08
C LYS A 114 -1.88 -3.95 20.04
N ARG A 115 -0.85 -4.33 19.28
CA ARG A 115 0.36 -3.51 19.12
C ARG A 115 0.04 -2.17 18.45
N VAL A 116 -0.88 -2.17 17.50
CA VAL A 116 -1.28 -0.97 16.77
C VAL A 116 -2.06 -0.02 17.69
N TYR A 117 -2.97 -0.55 18.52
CA TYR A 117 -3.70 0.25 19.52
C TYR A 117 -2.74 0.95 20.50
N LEU A 118 -1.70 0.25 20.97
CA LEU A 118 -0.66 0.85 21.81
C LEU A 118 0.15 1.92 21.06
N GLY A 119 0.49 1.68 19.79
CA GLY A 119 1.20 2.66 18.97
C GLY A 119 0.37 3.92 18.68
N ALA A 120 -0.94 3.76 18.54
CA ALA A 120 -1.87 4.85 18.28
C ALA A 120 -1.98 5.84 19.45
N LEU A 121 -1.69 5.39 20.69
CA LEU A 121 -1.72 6.22 21.89
C LEU A 121 -0.85 7.49 21.76
N LYS A 122 0.25 7.41 21.02
CA LYS A 122 1.12 8.57 20.72
C LYS A 122 0.35 9.74 20.10
N TYR A 123 -0.67 9.46 19.28
CA TYR A 123 -1.44 10.45 18.54
C TYR A 123 -2.76 10.82 19.22
N MET A 124 -3.04 10.26 20.41
CA MET A 124 -4.23 10.56 21.19
C MET A 124 -4.41 12.06 21.46
N PRO A 125 -3.36 12.83 21.84
CA PRO A 125 -3.52 14.26 22.07
C PRO A 125 -4.02 15.02 20.83
N HIS A 126 -3.59 14.61 19.63
CA HIS A 126 -4.02 15.22 18.38
C HIS A 126 -5.48 14.88 18.05
N ALA A 127 -5.90 13.62 18.26
CA ALA A 127 -7.28 13.21 18.08
C ALA A 127 -8.23 13.97 19.02
N VAL A 128 -7.84 14.11 20.29
CA VAL A 128 -8.62 14.86 21.30
C VAL A 128 -8.69 16.35 20.93
N MET A 129 -7.58 16.96 20.53
CA MET A 129 -7.57 18.36 20.09
C MET A 129 -8.55 18.60 18.94
N LYS A 130 -8.48 17.78 17.87
CA LYS A 130 -9.38 17.89 16.71
C LYS A 130 -10.85 17.63 17.06
N LEU A 131 -11.11 16.74 18.03
CA LEU A 131 -12.46 16.46 18.52
C LEU A 131 -13.04 17.66 19.29
N LEU A 132 -12.26 18.25 20.20
CA LEU A 132 -12.70 19.40 21.00
C LEU A 132 -12.84 20.68 20.18
N GLU A 133 -12.00 20.87 19.17
CA GLU A 133 -12.11 21.99 18.23
C GLU A 133 -13.45 21.99 17.49
N ASN A 134 -14.01 20.81 17.22
CA ASN A 134 -15.24 20.64 16.45
C ASN A 134 -16.49 20.39 17.32
N MET A 135 -16.48 20.77 18.60
CA MET A 135 -17.66 20.67 19.46
C MET A 135 -18.88 21.36 18.85
N PRO A 136 -20.08 20.74 18.91
CA PRO A 136 -21.30 21.35 18.41
C PRO A 136 -21.61 22.63 19.20
N MET A 137 -21.97 23.68 18.48
CA MET A 137 -22.33 24.96 19.10
C MET A 137 -23.73 24.85 19.73
N PRO A 138 -24.07 25.65 20.76
CA PRO A 138 -25.32 25.47 21.52
C PRO A 138 -26.61 25.73 20.72
N TRP A 139 -26.52 26.31 19.52
CA TRP A 139 -27.63 26.46 18.58
C TRP A 139 -27.72 25.32 17.55
N GLU A 140 -26.77 24.38 17.54
CA GLU A 140 -26.76 23.20 16.68
C GLU A 140 -27.25 21.97 17.45
N GLN A 141 -28.19 21.22 16.89
CA GLN A 141 -28.69 20.01 17.52
C GLN A 141 -27.78 18.80 17.23
N ILE A 142 -27.31 18.67 16.00
CA ILE A 142 -26.42 17.62 15.53
C ILE A 142 -25.37 18.27 14.63
N ARG A 143 -24.12 17.84 14.78
CA ARG A 143 -23.02 18.20 13.89
C ARG A 143 -22.41 16.93 13.30
N ASP A 144 -22.58 16.75 12.00
CA ASP A 144 -21.90 15.69 11.25
C ASP A 144 -20.50 16.17 10.86
N VAL A 145 -19.51 15.32 11.06
CA VAL A 145 -18.09 15.65 10.92
C VAL A 145 -17.39 14.55 10.15
N ARG A 146 -16.52 14.92 9.21
CA ARG A 146 -15.68 13.97 8.47
C ARG A 146 -14.60 13.39 9.37
N VAL A 147 -14.46 12.07 9.34
CA VAL A 147 -13.52 11.33 10.19
C VAL A 147 -12.53 10.56 9.33
N LEU A 148 -11.25 10.70 9.69
CA LEU A 148 -10.17 9.84 9.21
C LEU A 148 -9.87 8.78 10.28
N TYR A 149 -10.06 7.50 9.94
CA TYR A 149 -9.90 6.41 10.89
C TYR A 149 -8.84 5.40 10.46
N HIS A 150 -8.21 4.76 11.44
CA HIS A 150 -7.31 3.64 11.19
C HIS A 150 -8.12 2.40 10.76
N ILE A 151 -7.60 1.61 9.81
CA ILE A 151 -8.32 0.43 9.25
C ILE A 151 -8.74 -0.60 10.31
N THR A 152 -8.01 -0.70 11.42
CA THR A 152 -8.35 -1.58 12.56
C THR A 152 -9.20 -0.89 13.64
N GLY A 153 -9.57 0.37 13.48
CA GLY A 153 -10.32 1.15 14.47
C GLY A 153 -9.48 1.67 15.66
N ALA A 154 -8.15 1.55 15.60
CA ALA A 154 -7.26 1.93 16.71
C ALA A 154 -7.32 3.41 17.13
N ILE A 155 -7.58 4.31 16.17
CA ILE A 155 -7.74 5.74 16.41
C ILE A 155 -8.57 6.37 15.31
N THR A 156 -9.30 7.42 15.67
CA THR A 156 -10.15 8.21 14.79
C THR A 156 -9.83 9.69 14.95
N PHE A 157 -9.51 10.37 13.86
CA PHE A 157 -9.28 11.80 13.81
C PHE A 157 -10.47 12.48 13.14
N VAL A 158 -10.91 13.58 13.72
CA VAL A 158 -11.77 14.53 13.01
C VAL A 158 -10.93 15.26 11.95
N ASN A 159 -11.29 15.12 10.68
CA ASN A 159 -10.56 15.68 9.54
C ASN A 159 -11.23 16.96 9.00
N GLU A 160 -11.53 17.88 9.92
CA GLU A 160 -12.17 19.16 9.60
C GLU A 160 -11.58 20.30 10.43
N ILE A 161 -11.60 21.50 9.86
CA ILE A 161 -11.29 22.76 10.54
C ILE A 161 -12.58 23.58 10.54
N PRO A 162 -13.10 24.02 11.71
CA PRO A 162 -14.35 24.75 11.79
C PRO A 162 -14.14 26.20 11.35
N TRP A 163 -14.34 26.46 10.06
CA TRP A 163 -14.35 27.81 9.52
C TRP A 163 -15.67 28.49 9.85
N VAL A 164 -15.60 29.67 10.45
CA VAL A 164 -16.79 30.44 10.80
C VAL A 164 -16.65 31.88 10.30
N ILE A 165 -17.76 32.43 9.80
CA ILE A 165 -17.86 33.83 9.40
C ILE A 165 -17.95 34.69 10.69
N GLU A 166 -16.91 35.47 10.96
CA GLU A 166 -16.75 36.25 12.21
C GLU A 166 -17.99 37.07 12.61
N PRO A 167 -18.57 37.95 11.77
CA PRO A 167 -19.73 38.74 12.18
C PRO A 167 -20.96 37.89 12.50
N VAL A 168 -21.14 36.75 11.81
CA VAL A 168 -22.25 35.82 12.07
C VAL A 168 -22.03 35.10 13.40
N TYR A 169 -20.80 34.67 13.67
CA TYR A 169 -20.44 33.99 14.91
C TYR A 169 -20.69 34.87 16.14
N ILE A 170 -20.27 36.14 16.07
CA ILE A 170 -20.49 37.11 17.16
C ILE A 170 -21.99 37.33 17.37
N ALA A 171 -22.76 37.46 16.29
CA ALA A 171 -24.20 37.62 16.38
C ALA A 171 -24.89 36.40 17.02
N GLN A 172 -24.50 35.18 16.63
CA GLN A 172 -25.02 33.92 17.21
C GLN A 172 -24.70 33.80 18.71
N TRP A 173 -23.49 34.15 19.13
CA TRP A 173 -23.17 34.20 20.55
C TRP A 173 -23.92 35.31 21.29
N GLY A 174 -24.19 36.44 20.63
CA GLY A 174 -25.04 37.51 21.17
C GLY A 174 -26.47 37.05 21.45
N THR A 175 -27.08 36.29 20.53
CA THR A 175 -28.43 35.73 20.76
C THR A 175 -28.41 34.72 21.91
N MET A 176 -27.41 33.84 21.95
CA MET A 176 -27.23 32.84 22.99
C MET A 176 -27.05 33.49 24.38
N TRP A 177 -26.24 34.55 24.48
CA TRP A 177 -26.05 35.31 25.72
C TRP A 177 -27.36 35.89 26.27
N ILE A 178 -28.18 36.50 25.41
CA ILE A 178 -29.48 37.05 25.82
C ILE A 178 -30.41 35.92 26.27
N MET A 179 -30.48 34.81 25.52
CA MET A 179 -31.31 33.66 25.87
C MET A 179 -30.91 33.05 27.21
N MET A 180 -29.61 32.76 27.42
CA MET A 180 -29.10 32.20 28.67
C MET A 180 -29.35 33.12 29.86
N ARG A 181 -29.23 34.44 29.70
CA ARG A 181 -29.53 35.41 30.77
C ARG A 181 -31.01 35.46 31.12
N ARG A 182 -31.90 35.41 30.13
CA ARG A 182 -33.36 35.32 30.34
C ARG A 182 -33.72 34.03 31.06
N GLU A 183 -33.18 32.89 30.58
CA GLU A 183 -33.39 31.57 31.18
C GLU A 183 -32.92 31.54 32.65
N LYS A 184 -31.74 32.08 32.94
CA LYS A 184 -31.21 32.15 34.31
C LYS A 184 -32.04 33.06 35.23
N ARG A 185 -32.64 34.13 34.70
CA ARG A 185 -33.51 35.05 35.47
C ARG A 185 -34.87 34.42 35.77
N ASP A 186 -35.48 33.78 34.77
CA ASP A 186 -36.87 33.35 34.82
C ASP A 186 -37.04 31.97 35.48
N ARG A 187 -36.00 31.12 35.45
CA ARG A 187 -36.04 29.78 36.02
C ARG A 187 -35.78 29.80 37.54
N ARG A 188 -36.75 29.29 38.32
CA ARG A 188 -36.68 29.24 39.81
C ARG A 188 -35.61 28.30 40.36
N HIS A 189 -35.41 27.14 39.75
CA HIS A 189 -34.42 26.16 40.16
C HIS A 189 -33.64 25.64 38.95
N PHE A 190 -32.37 26.00 38.88
CA PHE A 190 -31.44 25.51 37.87
C PHE A 190 -30.58 24.40 38.46
N LYS A 191 -30.97 23.15 38.19
CA LYS A 191 -30.15 21.98 38.54
C LYS A 191 -29.03 21.84 37.51
N ARG A 192 -27.79 21.81 37.98
CA ARG A 192 -26.62 21.48 37.16
C ARG A 192 -26.53 19.94 37.03
N ASN A 193 -26.09 19.47 35.87
CA ASN A 193 -25.80 18.03 35.70
C ASN A 193 -24.67 17.63 36.67
N GLU A 194 -24.83 16.45 37.28
CA GLU A 194 -23.83 15.81 38.15
C GLU A 194 -22.84 14.97 37.34
#